data_AF-A0A0C1EMJ7-F1
#
_entry.id   AF-A0A0C1EMJ7-F1
#
_cell.length_a   1.000
_cell.length_b   1.000
_cell.length_c   1.000
_cell.angle_alpha   90.00
_cell.angle_beta   90.00
_cell.angle_gamma   90.00
#
_symmetry.space_group_name_H-M   'P 1'
#
loop_
_entity.id
_entity.type
_entity.pdbx_description
1 polymer ?
#
loop_
_entity_poly.entity_id
_entity_poly.type
_entity_poly.pdbx_seq_one_letter_code
_entity_poly.pdbx_strand_id
1 'polypeptide(L)'
;MFDLGWTELLVIGVVALIVVGPKDLPVLFRNVGRFVGKAKGMAREFSRAMHDAADEAGVNDVAKGLKAAANPVGTAMDGVKQAAQEMASSIDPTKYDPESETGKLAAERAENAKKIQASSARAAAERKAREAEEALAKAEEYEAALAPAEPNAEKEAKS
;
A
#
# COMPACT_ATOMS: atom_id res chain seq x y z
N MET A 1 -15.95 -11.14 -8.34
CA MET A 1 -16.57 -12.46 -8.10
C MET A 1 -15.73 -13.41 -7.23
N PHE A 2 -14.81 -12.87 -6.41
CA PHE A 2 -14.29 -13.55 -5.22
C PHE A 2 -14.09 -12.46 -4.18
N ASP A 3 -15.09 -12.27 -3.34
CA ASP A 3 -15.07 -11.28 -2.27
C ASP A 3 -14.20 -11.87 -1.14
N LEU A 4 -12.87 -11.71 -1.24
CA LEU A 4 -11.90 -12.08 -0.21
C LEU A 4 -12.03 -11.13 1.00
N GLY A 5 -13.23 -11.05 1.56
CA GLY A 5 -13.58 -10.27 2.73
C GLY A 5 -13.46 -11.07 4.01
N TRP A 6 -13.60 -10.38 5.13
CA TRP A 6 -13.64 -10.99 6.46
C TRP A 6 -14.74 -12.06 6.59
N THR A 7 -15.88 -11.86 5.92
CA THR A 7 -17.02 -12.79 5.92
C THR A 7 -16.66 -14.13 5.27
N GLU A 8 -15.97 -14.12 4.14
CA GLU A 8 -15.56 -15.34 3.42
C GLU A 8 -14.57 -16.17 4.26
N LEU A 9 -13.60 -15.50 4.91
CA LEU A 9 -12.67 -16.16 5.83
C LEU A 9 -13.40 -16.81 7.01
N LEU A 10 -14.47 -16.17 7.51
CA LEU A 10 -15.29 -16.71 8.59
C LEU A 10 -16.03 -17.97 8.13
N VAL A 11 -16.61 -17.96 6.93
CA VAL A 11 -17.27 -19.13 6.33
C VAL A 11 -16.28 -20.29 6.14
N ILE A 12 -15.09 -20.02 5.59
CA ILE A 12 -14.03 -21.02 5.45
C ILE A 12 -13.61 -21.57 6.81
N GLY A 13 -13.50 -20.71 7.82
CA GLY A 13 -13.20 -21.10 9.21
C GLY A 13 -14.26 -22.06 9.78
N VAL A 14 -15.55 -21.77 9.60
CA VAL A 14 -16.65 -22.64 10.04
C VAL A 14 -16.61 -23.98 9.31
N VAL A 15 -16.43 -23.98 8.00
CA VAL A 15 -16.32 -25.22 7.21
C VAL A 15 -15.11 -26.04 7.66
N ALA A 16 -13.97 -25.40 7.90
CA ALA A 16 -12.77 -26.07 8.41
C ALA A 16 -12.99 -26.68 9.80
N LEU A 17 -13.74 -26.02 10.69
CA LEU A 17 -14.12 -26.57 12.00
C LEU A 17 -15.02 -27.80 11.89
N ILE A 18 -15.91 -27.85 10.90
CA ILE A 18 -16.81 -29.01 10.68
C ILE A 18 -16.02 -30.18 10.09
N VAL A 19 -15.21 -29.93 9.06
CA VAL A 19 -14.51 -30.98 8.30
C VAL A 19 -13.35 -31.57 9.09
N VAL A 20 -12.52 -30.71 9.69
CA VAL A 20 -11.31 -31.13 10.43
C VAL A 20 -11.63 -31.38 11.89
N GLY A 21 -12.58 -30.64 12.46
CA GLY A 21 -12.91 -30.69 13.87
C GLY A 21 -12.27 -29.55 14.68
N PRO A 22 -12.97 -29.01 15.69
CA PRO A 22 -12.51 -27.87 16.48
C PRO A 22 -11.27 -28.16 17.35
N LYS A 23 -11.01 -29.43 17.66
CA LYS A 23 -9.85 -29.86 18.46
C LYS A 23 -8.59 -30.07 17.62
N ASP A 24 -8.75 -30.43 16.35
CA ASP A 24 -7.63 -30.80 15.47
C ASP A 24 -7.06 -29.62 14.69
N LEU A 25 -7.88 -28.62 14.37
CA LEU A 25 -7.44 -27.33 13.80
C LEU A 25 -6.29 -26.65 14.56
N PRO A 26 -6.36 -26.46 15.89
CA PRO A 26 -5.26 -25.83 16.63
C PRO A 26 -3.98 -26.68 16.65
N VAL A 27 -4.09 -28.01 16.58
CA VAL A 27 -2.95 -28.91 16.46
C VAL A 27 -2.32 -28.79 15.08
N LEU A 28 -3.13 -28.71 14.02
CA LEU A 28 -2.67 -28.47 12.64
C LEU A 28 -1.91 -27.15 12.52
N PHE A 29 -2.47 -26.05 13.03
CA PHE A 29 -1.77 -24.76 13.02
C PHE A 29 -0.46 -24.79 13.79
N ARG A 30 -0.39 -25.52 14.91
CA ARG A 30 0.86 -25.72 15.65
C ARG A 30 1.89 -26.48 14.81
N ASN A 31 1.46 -27.52 14.09
CA ASN A 31 2.32 -28.33 13.23
C ASN A 31 2.88 -27.51 12.06
N VAL A 32 1.99 -26.83 11.33
CA VAL A 32 2.35 -25.95 10.22
C VAL A 32 3.24 -24.80 10.72
N GLY A 33 2.87 -24.17 11.82
CA GLY A 33 3.64 -23.08 12.42
C GLY A 33 5.06 -23.49 12.81
N ARG A 34 5.24 -24.70 13.36
CA ARG A 34 6.59 -25.26 13.65
C ARG A 34 7.39 -25.48 12.38
N PHE A 35 6.77 -26.01 11.32
CA PHE A 35 7.44 -26.23 10.04
C PHE A 35 7.86 -24.91 9.40
N VAL A 36 6.94 -23.95 9.31
CA VAL A 36 7.20 -22.59 8.80
C VAL A 36 8.27 -21.89 9.65
N GLY A 37 8.22 -22.03 10.97
CA GLY A 37 9.21 -21.47 11.88
C GLY A 37 10.61 -22.01 11.63
N LYS A 38 10.75 -23.33 11.45
CA LYS A 38 12.02 -23.97 11.08
C LYS A 38 12.51 -23.52 9.71
N ALA A 39 11.64 -23.50 8.71
CA ALA A 39 11.98 -23.03 7.36
C ALA A 39 12.43 -21.56 7.38
N LYS A 40 11.76 -20.69 8.15
CA LYS A 40 12.13 -19.29 8.33
C LYS A 40 13.48 -19.12 9.05
N GLY A 41 13.77 -19.98 10.04
CA GLY A 41 15.09 -20.06 10.66
C GLY A 41 16.16 -20.38 9.61
N MET A 42 16.01 -21.52 8.92
CA MET A 42 16.92 -21.94 7.86
C MET A 42 17.11 -20.87 6.77
N ALA A 43 16.04 -20.16 6.38
CA ALA A 43 16.13 -19.06 5.43
C ALA A 43 16.92 -17.86 5.97
N ARG A 44 16.85 -17.57 7.27
CA ARG A 44 17.68 -16.54 7.92
C ARG A 44 19.15 -16.93 7.97
N GLU A 45 19.45 -18.18 8.32
CA GLU A 45 20.82 -18.69 8.29
C GLU A 45 21.39 -18.70 6.86
N PHE A 46 20.60 -19.13 5.88
CA PHE A 46 20.97 -19.07 4.46
C PHE A 46 21.17 -17.63 3.99
N SER A 47 20.28 -16.71 4.35
CA SER A 47 20.42 -15.30 4.00
C SER A 47 21.68 -14.68 4.60
N ARG A 48 22.06 -15.05 5.84
CA ARG A 48 23.31 -14.59 6.47
C ARG A 48 24.52 -15.16 5.75
N ALA A 49 24.58 -16.48 5.57
CA ALA A 49 25.68 -17.14 4.86
C ALA A 49 25.81 -16.67 3.41
N MET A 50 24.69 -16.41 2.73
CA MET A 50 24.68 -15.87 1.38
C MET A 50 25.08 -14.40 1.34
N HIS A 51 24.77 -13.59 2.35
CA HIS A 51 25.24 -12.22 2.45
C HIS A 51 26.76 -12.18 2.67
N ASP A 52 27.25 -13.00 3.61
CA ASP A 52 28.68 -13.13 3.89
C ASP A 52 29.45 -13.65 2.65
N ALA A 53 28.89 -14.64 1.93
CA ALA A 53 29.46 -15.13 0.69
C ALA A 53 29.29 -14.15 -0.49
N ALA A 54 28.22 -13.34 -0.53
CA ALA A 54 27.98 -12.37 -1.60
C ALA A 54 28.94 -11.18 -1.54
N ASP A 55 29.31 -10.77 -0.32
CA ASP A 55 30.30 -9.73 -0.08
C ASP A 55 31.71 -10.16 -0.54
N GLU A 56 31.99 -11.47 -0.56
CA GLU A 56 33.28 -12.03 -0.98
C GLU A 56 33.28 -12.54 -2.45
N ALA A 57 32.13 -12.94 -2.99
CA ALA A 57 31.98 -13.59 -4.29
C ALA A 57 31.08 -12.83 -5.29
N GLY A 58 31.07 -11.49 -5.31
CA GLY A 58 30.46 -10.69 -6.40
C GLY A 58 28.96 -10.95 -6.69
N VAL A 59 28.24 -11.64 -5.79
CA VAL A 59 26.84 -12.05 -6.00
C VAL A 59 25.90 -10.84 -5.93
N ASN A 60 26.35 -9.74 -5.32
CA ASN A 60 25.65 -8.46 -5.32
C ASN A 60 25.35 -7.94 -6.74
N ASP A 61 26.21 -8.20 -7.72
CA ASP A 61 25.98 -7.79 -9.11
C ASP A 61 24.94 -8.67 -9.80
N VAL A 62 24.90 -9.97 -9.47
CA VAL A 62 23.86 -10.90 -9.94
C VAL A 62 22.51 -10.56 -9.32
N ALA A 63 22.47 -10.25 -8.03
CA ALA A 63 21.26 -9.83 -7.33
C ALA A 63 20.73 -8.49 -7.87
N LYS A 64 21.59 -7.51 -8.15
CA LYS A 64 21.22 -6.26 -8.82
C LYS A 64 20.68 -6.52 -10.23
N GLY A 65 21.32 -7.38 -11.02
CA GLY A 65 20.87 -7.76 -12.35
C GLY A 65 19.49 -8.42 -12.34
N LEU A 66 19.27 -9.36 -11.42
CA LEU A 66 17.98 -10.03 -11.25
C LEU A 66 16.89 -9.07 -10.77
N LYS A 67 17.21 -8.15 -9.86
CA LYS A 67 16.29 -7.13 -9.36
C LYS A 67 15.92 -6.12 -10.45
N ALA A 68 16.89 -5.71 -11.26
CA ALA A 68 16.67 -4.84 -12.42
C ALA A 68 15.81 -5.52 -13.48
N ALA A 69 15.99 -6.83 -13.70
CA ALA A 69 15.16 -7.61 -14.62
C ALA A 69 13.73 -7.81 -14.09
N ALA A 70 13.56 -8.07 -12.79
CA ALA A 70 12.26 -8.31 -12.16
C ALA A 70 11.45 -7.01 -11.94
N ASN A 71 12.12 -5.88 -11.71
CA ASN A 71 11.47 -4.58 -11.53
C ASN A 71 12.34 -3.43 -12.09
N PRO A 72 12.33 -3.22 -13.42
CA PRO A 72 13.16 -2.21 -14.07
C PRO A 72 12.77 -0.79 -13.66
N VAL A 73 11.47 -0.53 -13.50
CA VAL A 73 10.95 0.80 -13.10
C VAL A 73 11.32 1.10 -11.65
N GLY A 74 11.15 0.15 -10.73
CA GLY A 74 11.55 0.31 -9.33
C GLY A 74 13.03 0.60 -9.17
N THR A 75 13.87 -0.13 -9.91
CA THR A 75 15.34 0.06 -9.88
C THR A 75 15.75 1.43 -10.44
N ALA A 76 15.10 1.89 -11.52
CA ALA A 76 15.34 3.22 -12.07
C ALA A 76 14.91 4.33 -11.08
N MET A 77 13.76 4.16 -10.42
CA MET A 77 13.28 5.11 -9.41
C MET A 77 14.19 5.15 -8.18
N ASP A 78 14.69 3.99 -7.73
CA ASP A 78 15.66 3.91 -6.63
C ASP A 78 16.95 4.66 -6.97
N GLY A 79 17.46 4.51 -8.21
CA GLY A 79 18.63 5.26 -8.70
C GLY A 79 18.39 6.77 -8.73
N VAL A 80 17.24 7.22 -9.23
CA VAL A 80 16.85 8.65 -9.22
C VAL A 80 16.74 9.17 -7.80
N LYS A 81 16.13 8.40 -6.89
CA LYS A 81 15.98 8.78 -5.47
C LYS A 81 17.34 8.89 -4.78
N GLN A 82 18.25 7.97 -5.07
CA GLN A 82 19.59 7.96 -4.49
C GLN A 82 20.41 9.16 -4.98
N ALA A 83 20.39 9.46 -6.28
CA ALA A 83 21.02 10.65 -6.84
C ALA A 83 20.42 11.96 -6.30
N ALA A 84 19.08 12.02 -6.16
CA ALA A 84 18.41 13.17 -5.55
C ALA A 84 18.79 13.34 -4.07
N GLN A 85 18.95 12.24 -3.32
CA GLN A 85 19.35 12.28 -1.91
C GLN A 85 20.82 12.66 -1.74
N GLU A 86 21.70 12.23 -2.63
CA GLU A 86 23.11 12.61 -2.66
C GLU A 86 23.28 14.09 -3.06
N MET A 87 22.47 14.56 -4.01
CA MET A 87 22.35 15.98 -4.34
C MET A 87 21.81 16.79 -3.16
N ALA A 88 20.76 16.33 -2.49
CA ALA A 88 20.22 17.00 -1.31
C ALA A 88 21.22 17.03 -0.14
N SER A 89 22.05 15.99 0.00
CA SER A 89 23.08 15.92 1.05
C SER A 89 24.30 16.80 0.73
N SER A 90 24.61 17.01 -0.55
CA SER A 90 25.68 17.91 -1.00
C SER A 90 25.25 19.39 -1.03
N ILE A 91 23.95 19.65 -1.12
CA ILE A 91 23.34 20.96 -0.87
C ILE A 91 23.04 21.04 0.63
N ASP A 92 24.09 21.04 1.46
CA ASP A 92 23.96 21.36 2.89
C ASP A 92 23.54 22.85 3.02
N PRO A 93 22.30 23.15 3.44
CA PRO A 93 21.80 24.52 3.51
C PRO A 93 22.49 25.33 4.62
N THR A 94 23.25 24.67 5.50
CA THR A 94 23.97 25.33 6.60
C THR A 94 25.30 25.95 6.18
N LYS A 95 25.76 25.69 4.94
CA LYS A 95 27.01 26.23 4.39
C LYS A 95 26.85 27.40 3.43
N TYR A 96 25.63 27.82 3.15
CA TYR A 96 25.36 28.96 2.26
C TYR A 96 25.06 30.22 3.07
N ASP A 97 25.81 31.29 2.79
CA ASP A 97 25.54 32.62 3.32
C ASP A 97 24.16 33.09 2.85
N PRO A 98 23.20 33.32 3.78
CA PRO A 98 21.83 33.73 3.44
C PRO A 98 21.76 35.11 2.75
N GLU A 99 22.80 35.93 2.83
CA GLU A 99 22.84 37.26 2.17
C GLU A 99 23.42 37.22 0.74
N SER A 100 23.97 36.09 0.31
CA SER A 100 24.48 35.93 -1.06
C SER A 100 23.35 35.89 -2.10
N GLU A 101 23.64 36.24 -3.35
CA GLU A 101 22.69 36.11 -4.47
C GLU A 101 22.17 34.67 -4.61
N THR A 102 22.99 33.68 -4.26
CA THR A 102 22.59 32.27 -4.17
C THR A 102 21.57 32.01 -3.05
N GLY A 103 21.72 32.69 -1.90
CA GLY A 103 20.79 32.62 -0.77
C GLY A 103 19.42 33.24 -1.08
N LYS A 104 19.39 34.39 -1.78
CA LYS A 104 18.14 35.02 -2.24
C LYS A 104 17.38 34.14 -3.23
N LEU A 105 18.10 33.55 -4.20
CA LEU A 105 17.52 32.61 -5.16
C LEU A 105 17.04 31.31 -4.48
N ALA A 106 17.72 30.85 -3.42
CA ALA A 106 17.27 29.71 -2.63
C ALA A 106 16.00 30.02 -1.85
N ALA A 107 15.89 31.20 -1.25
CA ALA A 107 14.69 31.67 -0.56
C ALA A 107 13.50 31.79 -1.53
N GLU A 108 13.71 32.37 -2.71
CA GLU A 108 12.67 32.48 -3.76
C GLU A 108 12.21 31.10 -4.25
N ARG A 109 13.13 30.16 -4.47
CA ARG A 109 12.79 28.77 -4.83
C ARG A 109 12.02 28.07 -3.72
N ALA A 110 12.38 28.28 -2.46
CA ALA A 110 11.68 27.70 -1.32
C ALA A 110 10.25 28.26 -1.19
N GLU A 111 10.06 29.55 -1.44
CA GLU A 111 8.73 30.18 -1.47
C GLU A 111 7.87 29.64 -2.62
N ASN A 112 8.44 29.58 -3.82
CA ASN A 112 7.77 29.01 -5.00
C ASN A 112 7.38 27.53 -4.77
N ALA A 113 8.27 26.73 -4.17
CA ALA A 113 7.98 25.35 -3.81
C ALA A 113 6.82 25.23 -2.82
N LYS A 114 6.77 26.09 -1.78
CA LYS A 114 5.66 26.14 -0.82
C LYS A 114 4.34 26.51 -1.50
N LYS A 115 4.36 27.46 -2.43
CA LYS A 115 3.17 27.88 -3.19
C LYS A 115 2.64 26.76 -4.09
N ILE A 116 3.54 26.07 -4.78
CA ILE A 116 3.20 24.90 -5.60
C ILE A 116 2.60 23.80 -4.72
N GLN A 117 3.23 23.46 -3.59
CA GLN A 117 2.73 22.46 -2.65
C GLN A 117 1.36 22.83 -2.07
N ALA A 118 1.15 24.10 -1.71
CA ALA A 118 -0.15 24.56 -1.22
C ALA A 118 -1.24 24.46 -2.29
N SER A 119 -0.93 24.83 -3.54
CA SER A 119 -1.87 24.74 -4.66
C SER A 119 -2.21 23.29 -5.02
N SER A 120 -1.23 22.40 -5.02
CA SER A 120 -1.43 20.99 -5.31
C SER A 120 -2.18 20.27 -4.20
N ALA A 121 -1.90 20.61 -2.93
CA ALA A 121 -2.64 20.10 -1.78
C ALA A 121 -4.12 20.53 -1.82
N ARG A 122 -4.40 21.80 -2.15
CA ARG A 122 -5.77 22.28 -2.34
C ARG A 122 -6.48 21.56 -3.49
N ALA A 123 -5.85 21.44 -4.65
CA ALA A 123 -6.42 20.72 -5.79
C ALA A 123 -6.68 19.23 -5.47
N ALA A 124 -5.81 18.59 -4.69
CA ALA A 124 -6.00 17.21 -4.25
C ALA A 124 -7.17 17.08 -3.25
N ALA A 125 -7.31 18.02 -2.31
CA ALA A 125 -8.43 18.04 -1.37
C ALA A 125 -9.77 18.26 -2.10
N GLU A 126 -9.80 19.16 -3.08
CA GLU A 126 -11.01 19.47 -3.86
C GLU A 126 -11.45 18.29 -4.73
N ARG A 127 -10.51 17.54 -5.33
CA ARG A 127 -10.85 16.28 -6.02
C ARG A 127 -11.48 15.26 -5.09
N LYS A 128 -10.89 15.05 -3.90
CA LYS A 128 -11.44 14.12 -2.91
C LYS A 128 -12.82 14.55 -2.41
N ALA A 129 -13.07 15.85 -2.27
CA ALA A 129 -14.38 16.35 -1.89
C ALA A 129 -15.44 16.04 -2.96
N ARG A 130 -15.15 16.30 -4.24
CA ARG A 130 -16.05 15.93 -5.36
C ARG A 130 -16.31 14.43 -5.42
N GLU A 131 -15.26 13.61 -5.28
CA GLU A 131 -15.40 12.15 -5.27
C GLU A 131 -16.28 11.68 -4.09
N ALA A 132 -16.19 12.32 -2.93
CA ALA A 132 -17.02 12.02 -1.77
C ALA A 132 -18.49 12.44 -1.98
N GLU A 133 -18.74 13.61 -2.57
CA GLU A 133 -20.09 14.07 -2.92
C GLU A 133 -20.75 13.15 -3.97
N GLU A 134 -20.01 12.75 -5.00
CA GLU A 134 -20.48 11.79 -6.01
C GLU A 134 -20.77 10.41 -5.40
N ALA A 135 -19.96 9.97 -4.43
CA ALA A 135 -20.18 8.72 -3.72
C ALA A 135 -21.42 8.77 -2.82
N LEU A 136 -21.67 9.90 -2.15
CA LEU A 136 -22.87 10.12 -1.35
C LEU A 136 -24.12 10.18 -2.23
N ALA A 137 -24.08 10.91 -3.35
CA ALA A 137 -25.21 10.96 -4.29
C ALA A 137 -25.55 9.57 -4.83
N LYS A 138 -24.56 8.76 -5.17
CA LYS A 138 -24.79 7.35 -5.56
C LYS A 138 -25.39 6.54 -4.41
N ALA A 139 -24.91 6.71 -3.17
CA ALA A 139 -25.46 6.01 -2.02
C ALA A 139 -26.94 6.37 -1.78
N GLU A 140 -27.30 7.65 -1.91
CA GLU A 140 -28.68 8.15 -1.83
C GLU A 140 -29.55 7.61 -2.97
N GLU A 141 -29.02 7.53 -4.21
CA GLU A 141 -29.72 6.89 -5.33
C GLU A 141 -29.99 5.40 -5.07
N TYR A 142 -29.02 4.67 -4.52
CA TYR A 142 -29.20 3.27 -4.13
C TYR A 142 -30.20 3.11 -2.98
N GLU A 143 -30.22 4.03 -2.01
CA GLU A 143 -31.17 4.02 -0.89
C GLU A 143 -32.60 4.34 -1.37
N ALA A 144 -32.76 5.31 -2.28
CA ALA A 144 -34.04 5.63 -2.91
C ALA A 144 -34.58 4.48 -3.77
N ALA A 145 -33.69 3.74 -4.45
CA ALA A 145 -34.06 2.53 -5.19
C ALA A 145 -34.46 1.35 -4.28
N LEU A 146 -34.03 1.36 -3.02
CA LEU A 146 -34.39 0.37 -1.99
C LEU A 146 -35.61 0.79 -1.16
N ALA A 147 -36.12 2.01 -1.30
CA ALA A 147 -37.33 2.46 -0.63
C ALA A 147 -38.53 1.61 -1.11
N PRO A 148 -39.27 0.96 -0.21
CA PRO A 148 -40.35 0.05 -0.59
C PRO A 148 -41.47 0.82 -1.28
N ALA A 149 -41.85 0.37 -2.48
CA ALA A 149 -43.11 0.78 -3.09
C ALA A 149 -44.24 0.52 -2.09
N GLU A 150 -44.94 1.58 -1.70
CA GLU A 150 -46.11 1.50 -0.83
C GLU A 150 -47.05 0.39 -1.33
N PRO A 151 -47.53 -0.51 -0.46
CA PRO A 151 -48.45 -1.55 -0.89
C PRO A 151 -49.74 -0.85 -1.32
N ASN A 152 -50.03 -0.91 -2.62
CA ASN A 152 -51.29 -0.43 -3.18
C ASN A 152 -52.43 -1.27 -2.60
N ALA A 153 -52.94 -0.83 -1.45
CA ALA A 153 -54.17 -1.30 -0.86
C ALA A 153 -55.32 -0.48 -1.45
N GLU A 154 -55.80 -0.83 -2.63
CA GLU A 154 -57.24 -0.83 -2.91
C GLU A 154 -57.60 -1.41 -4.28
N LYS A 155 -58.66 -2.23 -4.25
CA LYS A 155 -59.53 -2.71 -5.35
C LYS A 155 -59.04 -3.93 -6.13
N GLU A 156 -59.56 -5.10 -5.75
CA GLU A 156 -60.58 -5.80 -6.55
C GLU A 156 -61.22 -7.00 -5.81
N ALA A 157 -62.55 -6.93 -5.72
CA ALA A 157 -63.53 -8.01 -5.85
C ALA A 157 -63.35 -9.34 -5.08
N LYS A 158 -64.22 -9.58 -4.08
CA LYS A 158 -65.30 -10.60 -4.12
C LYS A 158 -65.92 -10.81 -2.73
N SER A 159 -67.12 -10.27 -2.51
CA SER A 159 -68.33 -10.94 -1.97
C SER A 159 -69.45 -9.91 -1.84
#